data_AF-A0A7S0TYH0-F1
#
_entry.id   AF-A0A7S0TYH0-F1
#
_cell.length_a   1.000
_cell.length_b   1.000
_cell.length_c   1.000
_cell.angle_alpha   90.00
_cell.angle_beta   90.00
_cell.angle_gamma   90.00
#
_symmetry.space_group_name_H-M   'P 1'
#
loop_
_entity.id
_entity.type
_entity.pdbx_description
1 polymer ?
#
loop_
_entity_poly.entity_id
_entity_poly.type
_entity_poly.pdbx_seq_one_letter_code
_entity_poly.pdbx_strand_id
1 'polypeptide(L)'
;ARRGGEGGSDKASESRKATHKMQLRELMDEVCRETCLEPNDFDSQNIGLLSKMSMEDARQMLEAVKVRLSKVQPRSKNRAAFLYSVLTSAKTQLKRHNEHHKSHPPGSSGGGSNGSGLSPGASPSISPSPMNGAPGDALFLDDTKGGGGGGGPSPPPLEGWLS
;
A
#
# COMPACT_ATOMS: atom_id res chain seq x y z
N ALA A 1 18.95 -55.44 -26.83
CA ALA A 1 17.59 -54.96 -26.54
C ALA A 1 17.66 -53.64 -25.76
N ARG A 2 16.96 -52.60 -26.24
CA ARG A 2 16.42 -51.41 -25.53
C ARG A 2 17.34 -50.77 -24.47
N ARG A 3 18.12 -49.72 -24.76
CA ARG A 3 17.72 -48.29 -24.84
C ARG A 3 16.63 -47.93 -23.81
N GLY A 4 17.04 -47.40 -22.65
CA GLY A 4 16.20 -46.71 -21.67
C GLY A 4 16.84 -45.36 -21.36
N GLY A 5 16.27 -44.29 -21.91
CA GLY A 5 16.72 -42.91 -21.75
C GLY A 5 15.92 -42.14 -20.70
N GLU A 6 16.30 -40.87 -20.59
CA GLU A 6 15.53 -39.75 -20.03
C GLU A 6 15.28 -39.68 -18.52
N GLY A 7 16.05 -38.80 -17.88
CA GLY A 7 15.81 -38.26 -16.53
C GLY A 7 16.65 -36.99 -16.30
N GLY A 8 16.66 -36.07 -17.27
CA GLY A 8 17.58 -34.92 -17.31
C GLY A 8 16.96 -33.54 -17.11
N SER A 9 15.63 -33.44 -16.99
CA SER A 9 14.92 -32.15 -17.06
C SER A 9 14.56 -31.51 -15.72
N ASP A 10 14.75 -32.22 -14.60
CA ASP A 10 14.27 -31.76 -13.28
C ASP A 10 15.29 -30.89 -12.51
N LYS A 11 16.59 -31.06 -12.73
CA LYS A 11 17.63 -30.33 -11.95
C LYS A 11 17.67 -28.83 -12.23
N ALA A 12 17.38 -28.41 -13.47
CA ALA A 12 17.39 -26.99 -13.83
C ALA A 12 16.20 -26.22 -13.24
N SER A 13 15.08 -26.90 -13.02
CA SER A 13 13.87 -26.30 -12.44
C SER A 13 13.96 -26.20 -10.92
N GLU A 14 14.65 -27.14 -10.27
CA GLU A 14 14.89 -27.11 -8.82
C GLU A 14 15.88 -26.00 -8.43
N SER A 15 16.95 -25.81 -9.20
CA SER A 15 17.94 -24.74 -8.97
C SER A 15 17.30 -23.34 -9.03
N ARG A 16 16.40 -23.09 -9.99
CA ARG A 16 15.68 -21.81 -10.09
C ARG A 16 14.78 -21.54 -8.88
N LYS A 17 14.09 -22.56 -8.36
CA LYS A 17 13.26 -22.44 -7.16
C LYS A 17 14.08 -22.19 -5.90
N ALA A 18 15.27 -22.81 -5.80
CA ALA A 18 16.20 -22.57 -4.71
C ALA A 18 16.70 -21.12 -4.69
N THR A 19 17.13 -20.60 -5.85
CA THR A 19 17.55 -19.19 -5.98
C THR A 19 16.42 -18.23 -5.63
N HIS A 20 15.20 -18.48 -6.14
CA HIS A 20 14.03 -17.65 -5.82
C HIS A 20 13.74 -17.61 -4.31
N LYS A 21 13.78 -18.77 -3.65
CA LYS A 21 13.55 -18.88 -2.20
C LYS A 21 14.65 -18.20 -1.37
N MET A 22 15.88 -18.18 -1.87
CA MET A 22 16.99 -17.46 -1.23
C MET A 22 16.80 -15.95 -1.35
N GLN A 23 16.52 -15.45 -2.55
CA GLN A 23 16.27 -14.02 -2.79
C GLN A 23 15.06 -13.51 -1.99
N LEU A 24 13.97 -14.30 -1.93
CA LEU A 24 12.80 -13.94 -1.15
C LEU A 24 13.14 -13.80 0.34
N ARG A 25 13.97 -14.68 0.88
CA ARG A 25 14.43 -14.60 2.27
C ARG A 25 15.29 -13.36 2.53
N GLU A 26 16.15 -12.99 1.60
CA GLU A 26 16.97 -11.77 1.70
C GLU A 26 16.09 -10.52 1.77
N LEU A 27 15.06 -10.44 0.91
CA LEU A 27 14.09 -9.34 0.95
C LEU A 27 13.28 -9.31 2.27
N MET A 28 12.87 -10.48 2.77
CA MET A 28 12.17 -10.56 4.05
C MET A 28 13.06 -10.09 5.20
N ASP A 29 14.34 -10.47 5.19
CA ASP A 29 15.32 -10.04 6.19
C ASP A 29 15.57 -8.53 6.16
N GLU A 30 15.67 -7.94 4.96
CA GLU A 30 15.75 -6.48 4.78
C GLU A 30 14.53 -5.77 5.38
N VAL A 31 13.32 -6.27 5.12
CA VAL A 31 12.08 -5.74 5.72
C VAL A 31 12.09 -5.88 7.24
N CYS A 32 12.57 -7.01 7.77
CA CYS A 32 12.70 -7.20 9.22
C CYS A 32 13.67 -6.19 9.84
N ARG A 33 14.77 -5.85 9.14
CA ARG A 33 15.75 -4.85 9.60
C ARG A 33 15.19 -3.44 9.64
N GLU A 34 14.33 -3.10 8.69
CA GLU A 34 13.73 -1.77 8.58
C GLU A 34 12.41 -1.60 9.35
N THR A 35 11.82 -2.71 9.82
CA THR A 35 10.54 -2.70 10.54
C THR A 35 10.68 -3.37 11.90
N CYS A 36 9.61 -3.38 12.70
CA CYS A 36 9.58 -4.11 13.97
C CYS A 36 9.15 -5.58 13.81
N LEU A 37 9.27 -6.13 12.59
CA LEU A 37 8.91 -7.52 12.32
C LEU A 37 10.11 -8.45 12.52
N GLU A 38 9.82 -9.67 12.93
CA GLU A 38 10.79 -10.75 13.03
C GLU A 38 10.59 -11.76 11.88
N PRO A 39 11.62 -12.53 11.51
CA PRO A 39 11.47 -13.62 10.55
C PRO A 39 10.37 -14.63 10.93
N ASN A 40 10.10 -14.77 12.23
CA ASN A 40 9.04 -15.64 12.77
C ASN A 40 7.62 -15.10 12.53
N ASP A 41 7.46 -13.79 12.27
CA ASP A 41 6.17 -13.20 11.91
C ASP A 41 5.74 -13.60 10.49
N PHE A 42 6.66 -14.14 9.69
CA PHE A 42 6.37 -14.65 8.35
C PHE A 42 5.91 -16.10 8.41
N ASP A 43 4.62 -16.27 8.69
CA ASP A 43 3.97 -17.57 8.64
C ASP A 43 4.05 -18.26 7.27
N SER A 44 3.81 -19.57 7.27
CA SER A 44 3.76 -20.39 6.07
C SER A 44 2.80 -19.85 5.00
N GLN A 45 1.71 -19.18 5.39
CA GLN A 45 0.76 -18.54 4.48
C GLN A 45 1.37 -17.29 3.81
N ASN A 46 2.11 -16.47 4.56
CA ASN A 46 2.80 -15.28 4.04
C ASN A 46 3.85 -15.69 3.01
N ILE A 47 4.69 -16.67 3.37
CA ILE A 47 5.73 -17.22 2.51
C ILE A 47 5.09 -17.89 1.27
N GLY A 48 4.02 -18.65 1.48
CA GLY A 48 3.27 -19.30 0.40
C GLY A 48 2.70 -18.29 -0.59
N LEU A 49 2.20 -17.15 -0.13
CA LEU A 49 1.70 -16.08 -0.98
C LEU A 49 2.82 -15.46 -1.82
N LEU A 50 3.93 -15.07 -1.18
CA LEU A 50 5.08 -14.45 -1.83
C LEU A 50 5.80 -15.38 -2.81
N SER A 51 5.83 -16.69 -2.52
CA SER A 51 6.45 -17.69 -3.39
C SER A 51 5.70 -17.96 -4.70
N LYS A 52 4.42 -17.57 -4.79
CA LYS A 52 3.56 -17.77 -5.97
C LYS A 52 3.58 -16.59 -6.94
N MET A 53 4.30 -15.53 -6.61
CA MET A 53 4.39 -14.29 -7.39
C MET A 53 5.82 -14.09 -7.89
N SER A 54 5.98 -13.17 -8.86
CA SER A 54 7.31 -12.85 -9.38
C SER A 54 8.15 -12.14 -8.31
N MET A 55 9.48 -12.21 -8.42
CA MET A 55 10.37 -11.49 -7.49
C MET A 55 10.13 -9.99 -7.48
N GLU A 56 9.74 -9.41 -8.62
CA GLU A 56 9.44 -7.99 -8.74
C GLU A 56 8.15 -7.64 -7.98
N ASP A 57 7.08 -8.42 -8.16
CA ASP A 57 5.83 -8.24 -7.44
C ASP A 57 6.02 -8.42 -5.92
N ALA A 58 6.78 -9.44 -5.53
CA ALA A 58 7.09 -9.71 -4.12
C ALA A 58 7.83 -8.53 -3.48
N ARG A 59 8.82 -7.95 -4.18
CA ARG A 59 9.54 -6.76 -3.72
C ARG A 59 8.61 -5.56 -3.58
N GLN A 60 7.77 -5.27 -4.58
CA GLN A 60 6.82 -4.15 -4.51
C GLN A 60 5.82 -4.33 -3.35
N MET A 61 5.34 -5.55 -3.13
CA MET A 61 4.46 -5.85 -2.00
C MET A 61 5.15 -5.65 -0.65
N LEU A 62 6.38 -6.15 -0.50
CA LEU A 62 7.16 -5.97 0.73
C LEU A 62 7.47 -4.49 1.01
N GLU A 63 7.75 -3.71 -0.03
CA GLU A 63 7.92 -2.26 0.10
C GLU A 63 6.62 -1.56 0.53
N ALA A 64 5.48 -1.94 -0.04
CA ALA A 64 4.17 -1.44 0.40
C ALA A 64 3.87 -1.81 1.86
N VAL A 65 4.29 -2.99 2.31
CA VAL A 65 4.19 -3.44 3.70
C VAL A 65 5.06 -2.56 4.60
N LYS A 66 6.32 -2.29 4.24
CA LYS A 66 7.22 -1.39 4.99
C LYS A 66 6.59 -0.01 5.18
N VAL A 67 6.09 0.59 4.10
CA VAL A 67 5.42 1.91 4.14
C VAL A 67 4.16 1.90 5.01
N ARG A 68 3.41 0.80 5.03
CA ARG A 68 2.22 0.68 5.89
C ARG A 68 2.59 0.47 7.35
N LEU A 69 3.61 -0.31 7.64
CA LEU A 69 4.09 -0.55 9.01
C LEU A 69 4.73 0.70 9.63
N SER A 70 5.37 1.55 8.83
CA SER A 70 5.87 2.84 9.32
C SER A 70 4.75 3.81 9.69
N LYS A 71 3.57 3.68 9.06
CA LYS A 71 2.38 4.50 9.33
C LYS A 71 1.47 3.91 10.42
N VAL A 72 1.38 2.59 10.47
CA VAL A 72 0.47 1.85 11.35
C VAL A 72 1.29 0.92 12.21
N GLN A 73 1.45 1.27 13.48
CA GLN A 73 1.99 0.32 14.44
C GLN A 73 0.99 -0.83 14.63
N PRO A 74 1.41 -2.10 14.48
CA PRO A 74 0.55 -3.24 14.73
C PRO A 74 0.13 -3.25 16.20
N ARG A 75 -1.13 -2.91 16.46
CA ARG A 75 -1.76 -3.03 17.79
C ARG A 75 -2.16 -4.48 18.11
N SER A 76 -2.10 -5.39 17.13
CA SER A 76 -2.49 -6.78 17.30
C SER A 76 -1.40 -7.58 18.01
N LYS A 77 -1.82 -8.46 18.92
CA LYS A 77 -0.94 -9.46 19.54
C LYS A 77 -0.39 -10.46 18.52
N ASN A 78 -1.10 -10.64 17.42
CA ASN A 78 -0.70 -11.52 16.31
C ASN A 78 -0.23 -10.65 15.13
N ARG A 79 1.08 -10.50 15.01
CA ARG A 79 1.73 -9.72 13.94
C ARG A 79 1.67 -10.45 12.61
N ALA A 80 1.81 -11.77 12.60
CA ALA A 80 1.73 -12.59 11.40
C ALA A 80 0.37 -12.49 10.69
N ALA A 81 -0.72 -12.51 11.45
CA ALA A 81 -2.07 -12.31 10.91
C ALA A 81 -2.26 -10.90 10.34
N PHE A 82 -1.77 -9.88 11.03
CA PHE A 82 -1.80 -8.50 10.53
C PHE A 82 -0.99 -8.37 9.24
N LEU A 83 0.21 -8.93 9.20
CA LEU A 83 1.06 -8.97 8.02
C LEU A 83 0.36 -9.64 6.83
N TYR A 84 -0.32 -10.77 7.05
CA TYR A 84 -1.09 -11.45 6.01
C TYR A 84 -2.21 -10.57 5.44
N SER A 85 -2.94 -9.85 6.29
CA SER A 85 -3.97 -8.90 5.86
C SER A 85 -3.37 -7.76 5.02
N VAL A 86 -2.23 -7.21 5.43
CA VAL A 86 -1.53 -6.16 4.69
C VAL A 86 -1.02 -6.67 3.35
N LEU A 87 -0.39 -7.85 3.31
CA LEU A 87 0.09 -8.49 2.08
C LEU A 87 -1.07 -8.77 1.10
N THR A 88 -2.21 -9.25 1.60
CA THR A 88 -3.39 -9.51 0.77
C THR A 88 -3.99 -8.23 0.20
N SER A 89 -4.01 -7.15 1.00
CA SER A 89 -4.44 -5.82 0.55
C SER A 89 -3.50 -5.28 -0.53
N ALA A 90 -2.17 -5.34 -0.30
CA ALA A 90 -1.16 -4.90 -1.26
C ALA A 90 -1.23 -5.69 -2.57
N LYS A 91 -1.42 -7.02 -2.51
CA LYS A 91 -1.61 -7.88 -3.69
C LYS A 91 -2.80 -7.45 -4.53
N THR A 92 -3.94 -7.18 -3.89
CA THR A 92 -5.16 -6.73 -4.58
C THR A 92 -4.93 -5.39 -5.28
N GLN A 93 -4.19 -4.48 -4.64
CA GLN A 93 -3.83 -3.18 -5.22
C GLN A 93 -2.88 -3.33 -6.39
N LEU A 94 -1.83 -4.16 -6.27
CA LEU A 94 -0.88 -4.43 -7.34
C LEU A 94 -1.57 -5.03 -8.56
N LYS A 95 -2.52 -5.96 -8.35
CA LYS A 95 -3.33 -6.52 -9.45
C LYS A 95 -4.12 -5.43 -10.18
N ARG A 96 -4.82 -4.55 -9.45
CA ARG A 96 -5.55 -3.42 -10.06
C ARG A 96 -4.61 -2.49 -10.83
N HIS A 97 -3.46 -2.17 -10.26
CA HIS A 97 -2.47 -1.32 -10.92
C HIS A 97 -2.00 -1.94 -12.24
N ASN A 98 -1.70 -3.24 -12.25
CA ASN A 98 -1.26 -3.94 -13.45
C ASN A 98 -2.37 -4.08 -14.51
N GLU A 99 -3.64 -4.19 -14.10
CA GLU A 99 -4.77 -4.16 -15.02
C GLU A 99 -4.99 -2.77 -15.62
N HIS A 100 -4.93 -1.71 -14.82
CA HIS A 100 -5.08 -0.32 -15.30
C HIS A 100 -3.98 0.11 -16.27
N HIS A 101 -2.74 -0.37 -16.10
CA HIS A 101 -1.65 -0.12 -17.04
C HIS A 101 -1.82 -0.85 -18.38
N LYS A 102 -2.60 -1.93 -18.41
CA LYS A 102 -2.81 -2.73 -19.62
C LYS A 102 -4.00 -2.28 -20.45
N SER A 103 -4.91 -1.48 -19.88
CA SER A 103 -6.18 -1.10 -20.51
C SER A 103 -6.34 0.39 -20.86
N HIS A 104 -5.31 1.23 -20.68
CA HIS A 104 -5.36 2.63 -21.11
C HIS A 104 -4.27 2.95 -22.14
N PRO A 105 -4.57 2.96 -23.46
CA PRO A 105 -3.76 3.74 -24.39
C PRO A 105 -3.85 5.23 -24.02
N PRO A 106 -2.73 5.98 -23.96
CA PRO A 106 -2.76 7.43 -23.83
C PRO A 106 -3.16 8.03 -25.19
N GLY A 107 -4.45 8.19 -25.44
CA GLY A 107 -4.92 8.97 -26.59
C GLY A 107 -6.28 8.55 -27.11
N SER A 108 -7.14 9.56 -27.29
CA SER A 108 -8.40 9.54 -28.04
C SER A 108 -9.55 8.79 -27.35
N SER A 109 -10.75 9.32 -27.16
CA SER A 109 -11.43 10.54 -27.62
C SER A 109 -12.76 10.60 -26.89
N GLY A 110 -13.38 11.78 -26.80
CA GLY A 110 -14.85 11.83 -26.68
C GLY A 110 -15.37 12.99 -25.84
N GLY A 111 -15.40 14.18 -26.43
CA GLY A 111 -16.39 15.17 -26.06
C GLY A 111 -17.80 14.58 -26.25
N GLY A 112 -18.66 14.80 -25.28
CA GLY A 112 -20.05 14.38 -25.26
C GLY A 112 -20.83 15.33 -24.38
N SER A 113 -21.17 16.47 -24.97
CA SER A 113 -22.00 17.52 -24.40
C SER A 113 -23.43 17.04 -24.13
N ASN A 114 -24.09 17.78 -23.23
CA ASN A 114 -25.54 18.00 -23.11
C ASN A 114 -26.28 17.23 -22.01
N GLY A 115 -26.78 17.99 -21.03
CA GLY A 115 -27.72 17.51 -20.04
C GLY A 115 -28.06 18.57 -18.99
N SER A 116 -28.55 19.72 -19.44
CA SER A 116 -29.17 20.73 -18.58
C SER A 116 -30.28 20.12 -17.71
N GLY A 117 -30.36 20.55 -16.45
CA GLY A 117 -31.66 20.75 -15.82
C GLY A 117 -31.83 20.30 -14.37
N LEU A 118 -32.25 21.28 -13.56
CA LEU A 118 -33.22 21.17 -12.45
C LEU A 118 -32.66 20.55 -11.16
N SER A 119 -32.77 21.07 -9.94
CA SER A 119 -33.38 22.26 -9.32
C SER A 119 -32.90 22.30 -7.86
N PRO A 120 -33.04 23.42 -7.13
CA PRO A 120 -32.56 23.59 -5.75
C PRO A 120 -33.52 22.94 -4.74
N GLY A 121 -32.97 22.18 -3.80
CA GLY A 121 -33.72 21.53 -2.71
C GLY A 121 -33.21 21.99 -1.36
N ALA A 122 -34.06 22.67 -0.62
CA ALA A 122 -33.77 23.43 0.58
C ALA A 122 -33.81 22.63 1.89
N SER A 123 -33.08 23.17 2.89
CA SER A 123 -33.36 23.17 4.35
C SER A 123 -33.04 21.90 5.18
N PRO A 124 -32.90 21.99 6.54
CA PRO A 124 -32.85 23.16 7.42
C PRO A 124 -31.66 23.21 8.43
N SER A 125 -31.51 24.43 8.95
CA SER A 125 -30.83 24.85 10.18
C SER A 125 -30.99 23.91 11.38
N ILE A 126 -29.89 23.60 12.08
CA ILE A 126 -29.92 23.33 13.52
C ILE A 126 -28.71 24.01 14.16
N SER A 127 -28.97 25.13 14.83
CA SER A 127 -28.06 25.74 15.80
C SER A 127 -27.81 24.77 16.95
N PRO A 128 -26.60 24.79 17.53
CA PRO A 128 -26.53 25.31 18.89
C PRO A 128 -25.29 26.20 19.12
N SER A 129 -25.56 27.41 19.58
CA SER A 129 -24.63 28.23 20.37
C SER A 129 -25.23 28.36 21.78
N PRO A 130 -24.54 28.98 22.75
CA PRO A 130 -23.16 28.79 23.22
C PRO A 130 -23.16 28.55 24.75
N MET A 131 -22.01 28.42 25.42
CA MET A 131 -21.69 29.21 26.63
C MET A 131 -20.34 28.81 27.29
N ASN A 132 -19.52 29.85 27.43
CA ASN A 132 -18.73 30.26 28.58
C ASN A 132 -17.34 29.67 28.93
N GLY A 133 -16.37 30.59 28.89
CA GLY A 133 -15.34 30.79 29.91
C GLY A 133 -13.95 30.30 29.48
N ALA A 134 -12.85 31.05 29.55
CA ALA A 134 -12.55 32.39 30.02
C ALA A 134 -11.12 32.75 29.50
N PRO A 135 -10.63 34.00 29.65
CA PRO A 135 -9.46 34.50 28.93
C PRO A 135 -8.14 34.23 29.68
N GLY A 136 -7.06 34.04 28.91
CA GLY A 136 -5.69 33.97 29.41
C GLY A 136 -4.77 34.71 28.45
N ASP A 137 -4.56 35.98 28.76
CA ASP A 137 -3.59 36.89 28.15
C ASP A 137 -2.16 36.36 28.38
N ALA A 138 -1.39 36.14 27.31
CA ALA A 138 0.06 36.07 27.39
C ALA A 138 0.67 36.37 26.01
N LEU A 139 1.05 37.64 25.88
CA LEU A 139 2.02 38.17 24.92
C LEU A 139 3.28 37.29 24.85
N PHE A 140 3.66 36.86 23.65
CA PHE A 140 5.08 36.77 23.29
C PHE A 140 5.24 37.14 21.81
N LEU A 141 5.88 38.29 21.61
CA LEU A 141 6.59 38.63 20.37
C LEU A 141 7.71 37.59 20.21
N ASP A 142 7.79 36.93 19.07
CA ASP A 142 9.10 36.57 18.54
C ASP A 142 9.12 36.70 17.01
N ASP A 143 10.11 37.47 16.59
CA ASP A 143 10.49 37.78 15.22
C ASP A 143 11.16 36.55 14.63
N THR A 144 10.59 35.94 13.60
CA THR A 144 11.36 35.02 12.76
C THR A 144 11.07 35.27 11.30
N LYS A 145 11.92 36.12 10.74
CA LYS A 145 12.26 36.24 9.33
C LYS A 145 12.68 34.89 8.73
N GLY A 146 11.95 34.44 7.72
CA GLY A 146 12.31 33.36 6.79
C GLY A 146 11.04 32.85 6.11
N GLY A 147 10.72 33.15 4.86
CA GLY A 147 11.55 32.96 3.67
C GLY A 147 11.11 31.66 3.01
N GLY A 148 10.44 31.75 1.85
CA GLY A 148 10.27 30.62 0.93
C GLY A 148 8.82 30.23 0.63
N GLY A 149 8.26 30.86 -0.40
CA GLY A 149 7.07 30.35 -1.07
C GLY A 149 7.37 29.03 -1.77
N GLY A 150 6.43 28.10 -1.64
CA GLY A 150 6.42 26.82 -2.34
C GLY A 150 5.03 26.22 -2.23
N GLY A 151 4.12 26.69 -3.08
CA GLY A 151 2.80 26.07 -3.26
C GLY A 151 2.96 24.68 -3.86
N GLY A 152 3.12 23.68 -3.00
CA GLY A 152 3.01 22.28 -3.37
C GLY A 152 1.54 21.91 -3.56
N PRO A 153 1.20 21.04 -4.54
CA PRO A 153 -0.17 20.61 -4.76
C PRO A 153 -0.72 19.89 -3.52
N SER A 154 -1.90 20.31 -3.06
CA SER A 154 -2.64 19.69 -1.97
C SER A 154 -2.81 18.19 -2.22
N PRO A 155 -2.49 17.33 -1.24
CA PRO A 155 -2.79 15.91 -1.35
C PRO A 155 -4.32 15.68 -1.37
N PRO A 156 -4.82 14.70 -2.15
CA PRO A 156 -6.24 14.39 -2.19
C PRO A 156 -6.72 13.83 -0.83
N PRO A 157 -8.00 14.06 -0.47
CA PRO A 157 -8.56 13.62 0.81
C PRO A 157 -8.65 12.09 0.89
N LEU A 158 -8.33 11.54 2.07
CA LEU A 158 -8.32 10.11 2.40
C LEU A 158 -9.71 9.53 2.70
N GLU A 159 -10.77 10.01 2.06
CA GLU A 159 -12.17 9.64 2.35
C GLU A 159 -12.64 8.40 1.58
N GLY A 160 -11.87 7.31 1.62
CA GLY A 160 -12.30 6.07 0.94
C GLY A 160 -11.62 4.77 1.37
N TRP A 161 -10.89 4.77 2.49
CA TRP A 161 -10.02 3.66 2.90
C TRP A 161 -10.58 2.82 4.07
N LEU A 162 -11.83 3.07 4.46
CA LEU A 162 -12.57 2.29 5.46
C LEU A 162 -13.88 1.79 4.83
N SER A 163 -13.79 0.73 4.03
CA SER A 163 -14.93 -0.14 3.66
C SER A 163 -14.42 -1.54 3.39
#